data_AF-A0A4Q5SCY3-F1
#
_entry.id   AF-A0A4Q5SCY3-F1
#
_cell.length_a   1.000
_cell.length_b   1.000
_cell.length_c   1.000
_cell.angle_alpha   90.00
_cell.angle_beta   90.00
_cell.angle_gamma   90.00
#
_symmetry.space_group_name_H-M   'P 1'
#
loop_
_entity.id
_entity.type
_entity.pdbx_description
1 polymer ?
#
loop_
_entity_poly.entity_id
_entity_poly.type
_entity_poly.pdbx_seq_one_letter_code
_entity_poly.pdbx_strand_id
1 'polypeptide(L)' 'AFMGDEQGALIGGDLPGLAGRVTLVPPHCDPTVNLYDVYWVVAGDTVVDRWAVTARGRST' A
#
# COMPACT_ATOMS: atom_id res chain seq x y z
N ALA A 1 17.08 3.21 11.89
CA ALA A 1 16.90 2.16 10.87
C ALA A 1 17.00 2.81 9.50
N PHE A 2 17.52 2.10 8.49
CA PHE A 2 17.49 2.59 7.11
C PHE A 2 16.05 2.58 6.61
N MET A 3 15.62 3.68 5.99
CA MET A 3 14.35 3.84 5.30
C MET A 3 14.65 4.61 4.02
N GLY A 4 14.05 4.18 2.92
CA GLY A 4 14.34 4.69 1.59
C GLY A 4 13.11 4.61 0.70
N ASP A 5 13.33 4.80 -0.59
CA ASP A 5 12.26 4.84 -1.59
C ASP A 5 11.43 3.53 -1.61
N GLU A 6 12.11 2.39 -1.46
CA GLU A 6 11.48 1.05 -1.49
C GLU A 6 11.56 0.31 -0.15
N GLN A 7 12.17 0.90 0.87
CA GLN A 7 12.42 0.25 2.17
C GLN A 7 11.76 1.01 3.32
N GLY A 8 10.85 0.33 4.02
CA GLY A 8 10.33 0.77 5.32
C GLY A 8 10.98 0.04 6.48
N ALA A 9 10.89 0.60 7.69
CA ALA A 9 11.33 -0.04 8.93
C ALA A 9 10.15 -0.20 9.89
N LEU A 10 9.90 -1.43 10.34
CA LEU A 10 8.96 -1.71 11.44
C LEU A 10 9.74 -1.71 12.76
N ILE A 11 9.24 -0.98 13.75
CA ILE A 11 9.88 -0.84 15.07
C ILE A 11 8.86 -1.25 16.13
N GLY A 12 9.17 -2.28 16.92
CA GLY A 12 8.26 -2.86 17.91
C GLY A 12 8.78 -4.20 18.46
N GLY A 13 8.00 -4.83 19.34
CA GLY A 13 8.35 -6.11 19.99
C GLY A 13 7.96 -7.36 19.20
N ASP A 14 6.74 -7.39 18.64
CA ASP A 14 6.22 -8.51 17.84
C ASP A 14 6.31 -8.19 16.34
N LEU A 15 7.52 -8.29 15.80
CA LEU A 15 7.77 -8.07 14.38
C LEU A 15 7.56 -9.37 13.58
N PRO A 16 7.05 -9.27 12.34
CA PRO A 16 6.93 -10.44 11.47
C PRO A 16 8.31 -11.04 11.16
N GLY A 17 8.35 -12.36 10.99
CA GLY A 17 9.53 -13.06 10.47
C GLY A 17 9.79 -12.75 8.99
N LEU A 18 10.85 -13.33 8.44
CA LEU A 18 11.17 -13.21 7.01
C LEU A 18 9.96 -13.63 6.15
N ALA A 19 9.67 -12.82 5.12
CA ALA A 19 8.49 -12.97 4.23
C ALA A 19 7.12 -12.82 4.91
N GLY A 20 7.05 -12.42 6.19
CA GLY A 20 5.80 -12.05 6.83
C GLY A 20 5.18 -10.83 6.17
N ARG A 21 3.88 -10.89 5.88
CA ARG A 21 3.12 -9.79 5.28
C ARG A 21 2.56 -8.88 6.37
N VAL A 22 2.58 -7.59 6.11
CA VAL A 22 1.93 -6.57 6.95
C VAL A 22 1.00 -5.72 6.10
N THR A 23 -0.07 -5.22 6.70
CA THR A 23 -0.94 -4.22 6.09
C THR A 23 -0.60 -2.86 6.69
N LEU A 24 -0.26 -1.91 5.82
CA LEU A 24 0.02 -0.53 6.22
C LEU A 24 -1.15 0.36 5.84
N VAL A 25 -1.58 1.20 6.76
CA VAL A 25 -2.56 2.26 6.47
C VAL A 25 -1.79 3.49 5.99
N PRO A 26 -2.10 4.05 4.80
CA PRO A 26 -1.43 5.25 4.35
C PRO A 26 -1.80 6.44 5.26
N PRO A 27 -0.87 7.37 5.54
CA PRO A 27 -1.16 8.55 6.34
C PRO A 27 -2.10 9.55 5.63
N HIS A 28 -2.09 9.56 4.29
CA HIS A 28 -2.98 10.37 3.46
C HIS A 28 -3.38 9.57 2.21
N CYS A 29 -4.67 9.45 1.94
CA CYS A 29 -5.16 8.60 0.85
C CYS A 29 -4.92 9.21 -0.53
N ASP A 30 -5.11 10.51 -0.71
CA ASP A 30 -5.03 11.22 -2.01
C ASP A 30 -3.64 11.11 -2.68
N PRO A 31 -2.52 11.42 -1.99
CA PRO A 31 -1.21 11.26 -2.59
C PRO A 31 -0.83 9.78 -2.79
N THR A 32 -1.30 8.87 -1.93
CA THR A 32 -1.00 7.44 -2.06
C THR A 32 -1.69 6.85 -3.29
N VAL A 33 -3.00 7.07 -3.48
CA VAL A 33 -3.70 6.53 -4.65
C VAL A 33 -3.08 7.00 -5.96
N ASN A 34 -2.56 8.23 -6.00
CA ASN A 34 -1.93 8.79 -7.19
C ASN A 34 -0.63 8.07 -7.60
N LEU A 35 -0.06 7.22 -6.74
CA LEU A 35 1.13 6.40 -7.04
C LEU A 35 0.78 5.07 -7.74
N TYR A 36 -0.48 4.66 -7.76
CA TYR A 36 -0.89 3.34 -8.25
C TYR A 36 -1.90 3.43 -9.41
N ASP A 37 -1.80 2.51 -10.37
CA ASP A 37 -2.73 2.44 -11.50
C ASP A 37 -4.08 1.78 -11.14
N VAL A 38 -4.12 0.95 -10.09
CA VAL A 38 -5.31 0.19 -9.69
C VAL A 38 -5.48 0.08 -8.18
N TYR A 39 -6.73 -0.08 -7.76
CA TYR A 39 -7.11 -0.67 -6.49
C TYR A 39 -7.38 -2.16 -6.65
N TRP A 40 -6.88 -2.95 -5.71
CA TRP A 40 -7.31 -4.34 -5.53
C TRP A 40 -8.42 -4.37 -4.49
N VAL A 41 -9.60 -4.84 -4.89
CA VAL A 41 -10.75 -4.97 -3.98
C VAL A 41 -10.71 -6.35 -3.36
N VAL A 42 -10.81 -6.42 -2.03
CA VAL A 42 -10.63 -7.65 -1.27
C VAL A 42 -11.83 -7.87 -0.36
N ALA A 43 -12.29 -9.13 -0.27
CA ALA A 43 -13.22 -9.61 0.74
C ALA A 43 -12.54 -10.72 1.55
N GLY A 44 -12.24 -10.44 2.83
CA GLY A 44 -11.39 -11.33 3.65
C GLY A 44 -9.97 -11.38 3.09
N ASP A 45 -9.53 -12.58 2.69
CA ASP A 45 -8.22 -12.80 2.04
C ASP A 45 -8.32 -13.01 0.52
N THR A 46 -9.51 -12.81 -0.06
CA THR A 46 -9.76 -13.07 -1.48
C THR A 46 -9.88 -11.77 -2.27
N VAL A 47 -9.12 -11.64 -3.36
CA VAL A 47 -9.31 -10.56 -4.34
C VAL A 47 -10.60 -10.82 -5.10
N VAL A 48 -11.52 -9.86 -5.07
CA VAL A 48 -12.84 -9.97 -5.70
C VAL A 48 -13.03 -9.06 -6.90
N ASP A 49 -12.23 -8.00 -7.02
CA ASP A 49 -12.29 -7.07 -8.15
C ASP A 49 -10.99 -6.26 -8.29
N ARG A 50 -10.84 -5.58 -9.42
CA ARG A 50 -9.73 -4.66 -9.74
C ARG A 50 -10.31 -3.38 -10.34
N TRP A 51 -10.16 -2.26 -9.63
CA TRP A 51 -10.65 -0.96 -10.08
C TRP A 51 -9.51 -0.11 -10.62
N ALA A 52 -9.69 0.46 -11.82
CA ALA A 52 -8.72 1.39 -12.39
C ALA A 52 -8.76 2.74 -11.68
N VAL A 53 -7.58 3.30 -11.37
CA VAL A 53 -7.42 4.70 -10.94
C VAL A 53 -7.40 5.58 -12.18
N THR A 54 -8.59 5.86 -12.73
CA THR A 54 -8.74 6.51 -14.06
C THR A 54 -8.22 7.94 -14.12
N ALA A 55 -8.14 8.63 -12.97
CA ALA A 55 -7.69 10.02 -12.86
C ALA A 55 -6.24 10.18 -12.37
N ARG A 56 -5.44 9.10 -12.33
CA ARG A 56 -4.03 9.17 -11.90
C ARG A 56 -3.27 10.22 -12.72
N GLY A 57 -2.53 11.09 -12.02
CA GLY A 57 -1.69 12.13 -12.60
C GLY A 57 -2.43 13.27 -13.29
N ARG A 58 -3.76 13.36 -13.17
CA ARG A 58 -4.58 14.44 -13.76
C ARG A 58 -4.56 15.69 -12.88
N SER A 59 -3.40 16.35 -12.83
CA SER A 59 -3.13 17.52 -12.00
C SER A 59 -2.91 18.81 -12.80
N THR A 60 -3.37 18.83 -14.05
CA THR A 60 -3.21 19.92 -15.02
C THR A 60 -4.55 20.34 -15.60
#